data_AF-A0A9E5KV71-F1
#
_entry.id   AF-A0A9E5KV71-F1
#
_cell.length_a   1.000
_cell.length_b   1.000
_cell.length_c   1.000
_cell.angle_alpha   90.00
_cell.angle_beta   90.00
_cell.angle_gamma   90.00
#
_symmetry.space_group_name_H-M   'P 1'
#
loop_
_entity.id
_entity.type
_entity.pdbx_description
1 polymer ?
#
loop_
_entity_poly.entity_id
_entity_poly.type
_entity_poly.pdbx_seq_one_letter_code
_entity_poly.pdbx_strand_id
1 'polypeptide(L)'
;MDVAKTTLVFLVVWGHAIQYLHGTEFNFWEDTFFKFIYGFHMPLFALISGYLMKGSFERYGAGKLVGKRAKQLLIPTVGWALVLTIIDVVLNVLTHESNSVSWIAGRFLSRTVSDLWFLKAMFIACVVVVFIEKYCKGHWLTYIICSLLTFLLPSIYNFNLYGFMLPFFMLGFKASGLAKEKSEKLDRNKRICVFIGTLVLYIILLLFFYRDNYIYTTELSVIGAEK
;
A
#
# COMPACT_ATOMS: atom_id res chain seq x y z
N MET A 1 -11.59 11.95 9.33
CA MET A 1 -10.45 11.29 8.65
C MET A 1 -9.71 10.33 9.58
N ASP A 2 -9.63 10.60 10.88
CA ASP A 2 -8.90 9.71 11.79
C ASP A 2 -9.59 8.36 11.99
N VAL A 3 -10.93 8.32 12.00
CA VAL A 3 -11.71 7.06 11.97
C VAL A 3 -11.30 6.18 10.79
N ALA A 4 -11.23 6.71 9.57
CA ALA A 4 -10.89 5.93 8.38
C ALA A 4 -9.46 5.36 8.46
N LYS A 5 -8.49 6.12 8.96
CA LYS A 5 -7.12 5.61 9.16
C LYS A 5 -7.10 4.50 10.19
N THR A 6 -7.77 4.68 11.33
CA THR A 6 -7.84 3.67 12.40
C THR A 6 -8.52 2.40 11.90
N THR A 7 -9.63 2.53 11.16
CA THR A 7 -10.32 1.39 10.53
C THR A 7 -9.37 0.65 9.59
N LEU A 8 -8.60 1.35 8.75
CA LEU A 8 -7.67 0.68 7.84
C LEU A 8 -6.53 -0.04 8.56
N VAL A 9 -5.99 0.55 9.63
CA VAL A 9 -4.96 -0.13 10.45
C VAL A 9 -5.55 -1.38 11.12
N PHE A 10 -6.77 -1.29 11.64
CA PHE A 10 -7.47 -2.45 12.19
C PHE A 10 -7.67 -3.55 11.13
N LEU A 11 -8.08 -3.19 9.91
CA LEU A 11 -8.26 -4.15 8.81
C LEU A 11 -6.97 -4.87 8.44
N VAL A 12 -5.81 -4.19 8.48
CA VAL A 12 -4.49 -4.84 8.28
C VAL A 12 -4.23 -5.90 9.35
N VAL A 13 -4.44 -5.55 10.62
CA VAL A 13 -4.23 -6.49 11.75
C VAL A 13 -5.18 -7.68 11.65
N TRP A 14 -6.45 -7.44 11.33
CA TRP A 14 -7.43 -8.52 11.15
C TRP A 14 -7.07 -9.41 9.96
N GLY A 15 -6.66 -8.82 8.83
CA GLY A 15 -6.18 -9.54 7.67
C GLY A 15 -5.04 -10.51 8.00
N HIS A 16 -4.01 -10.03 8.69
CA HIS A 16 -2.91 -10.86 9.15
C HIS A 16 -3.32 -11.89 10.21
N ALA A 17 -4.27 -11.56 11.08
CA ALA A 17 -4.82 -12.54 12.02
C ALA A 17 -5.47 -13.73 11.28
N ILE A 18 -6.21 -13.48 10.20
CA ILE A 18 -6.77 -14.56 9.35
C ILE A 18 -5.65 -15.37 8.69
N GLN A 19 -4.56 -14.75 8.26
CA GLN A 19 -3.42 -15.45 7.63
C GLN A 19 -2.62 -16.32 8.60
N TYR A 20 -2.40 -15.85 9.83
CA TYR A 20 -1.42 -16.46 10.74
C TYR A 20 -2.04 -17.26 11.89
N LEU A 21 -3.32 -17.04 12.24
CA LEU A 21 -3.97 -17.77 13.33
C LEU A 21 -4.61 -19.09 12.89
N HIS A 22 -4.70 -19.34 11.58
CA HIS A 22 -5.13 -20.61 11.04
C HIS A 22 -3.91 -21.50 10.72
N GLY A 23 -4.05 -22.81 10.88
CA GLY A 23 -3.00 -23.77 10.55
C GLY A 23 -2.65 -23.78 9.05
N THR A 24 -1.57 -24.48 8.69
CA THR A 24 -0.99 -24.52 7.34
C THR A 24 -1.93 -25.05 6.24
N GLU A 25 -3.03 -25.72 6.61
CA GLU A 25 -4.01 -26.26 5.66
C GLU A 25 -5.14 -25.27 5.31
N PHE A 26 -5.24 -24.14 6.00
CA PHE A 26 -6.29 -23.16 5.74
C PHE A 26 -5.98 -22.32 4.50
N ASN A 27 -6.81 -22.47 3.46
CA ASN A 27 -6.71 -21.64 2.26
C ASN A 27 -7.35 -20.26 2.50
N PHE A 28 -6.59 -19.35 3.10
CA PHE A 28 -7.04 -17.98 3.39
C PHE A 28 -7.39 -17.18 2.12
N TRP A 29 -6.91 -17.57 0.94
CA TRP A 29 -7.26 -16.89 -0.32
C TRP A 29 -8.74 -17.02 -0.68
N GLU A 30 -9.41 -18.07 -0.21
CA GLU A 30 -10.83 -18.29 -0.45
C GLU A 30 -11.73 -17.79 0.69
N ASP A 31 -11.13 -17.33 1.80
CA ASP A 31 -11.88 -16.81 2.94
C ASP A 31 -12.61 -15.51 2.57
N THR A 32 -13.91 -15.46 2.91
CA THR A 32 -14.78 -14.33 2.52
C THR A 32 -14.36 -13.03 3.21
N PHE A 33 -13.95 -13.10 4.49
CA PHE A 33 -13.51 -11.92 5.22
C PHE A 33 -12.14 -11.44 4.73
N PHE A 34 -11.24 -12.36 4.42
CA PHE A 34 -9.95 -12.04 3.84
C PHE A 34 -10.09 -11.36 2.47
N LYS A 35 -10.94 -11.90 1.58
CA LYS A 35 -11.31 -11.26 0.29
C LYS A 35 -11.86 -9.86 0.50
N PHE A 36 -12.82 -9.70 1.41
CA PHE A 36 -13.41 -8.41 1.72
C PHE A 36 -12.37 -7.39 2.22
N ILE A 37 -11.49 -7.80 3.13
CA ILE A 37 -10.45 -6.91 3.66
C ILE A 37 -9.47 -6.51 2.55
N TYR A 38 -8.86 -7.49 1.88
CA TYR A 38 -7.78 -7.27 0.90
C TYR A 38 -8.25 -6.68 -0.43
N GLY A 39 -9.55 -6.78 -0.74
CA GLY A 39 -10.12 -6.23 -1.96
C GLY A 39 -10.12 -4.70 -2.04
N PHE A 40 -10.01 -3.98 -0.90
CA PHE A 40 -10.02 -2.50 -0.94
C PHE A 40 -9.06 -1.80 0.02
N HIS A 41 -8.69 -2.41 1.16
CA HIS A 41 -8.05 -1.64 2.24
C HIS A 41 -6.69 -1.04 1.81
N MET A 42 -5.86 -1.77 1.06
CA MET A 42 -4.57 -1.28 0.58
C MET A 42 -4.71 -0.12 -0.43
N PRO A 43 -5.44 -0.28 -1.57
CA PRO A 43 -5.74 0.83 -2.46
C PRO A 43 -6.30 2.06 -1.75
N LEU A 44 -7.24 1.84 -0.82
CA LEU A 44 -7.88 2.92 -0.07
C LEU A 44 -6.90 3.62 0.87
N PHE A 45 -5.99 2.87 1.52
CA PHE A 45 -4.94 3.46 2.34
C PHE A 45 -4.00 4.35 1.52
N ALA A 46 -3.60 3.90 0.32
CA ALA A 46 -2.79 4.72 -0.59
C ALA A 46 -3.53 6.00 -0.98
N LEU A 47 -4.80 5.88 -1.38
CA LEU A 47 -5.63 7.01 -1.76
C LEU A 47 -5.76 8.04 -0.64
N ILE A 48 -6.13 7.61 0.57
CA ILE A 48 -6.27 8.53 1.73
C ILE A 48 -4.92 9.19 2.07
N SER A 49 -3.83 8.43 1.99
CA SER A 49 -2.49 8.94 2.26
C SER A 49 -2.06 10.00 1.25
N GLY A 50 -2.33 9.78 -0.04
CA GLY A 50 -2.10 10.75 -1.11
C GLY A 50 -2.95 12.01 -0.93
N TYR A 51 -4.23 11.84 -0.62
CA TYR A 51 -5.15 12.94 -0.34
C TYR A 51 -4.63 13.83 0.79
N LEU A 52 -4.22 13.24 1.91
CA LEU A 52 -3.67 13.96 3.06
C LEU A 52 -2.31 14.61 2.77
N MET A 53 -1.54 14.03 1.84
CA MET A 53 -0.23 14.55 1.49
C MET A 53 -0.32 15.92 0.83
N LYS A 54 -1.38 16.24 0.08
CA LYS A 54 -1.52 17.53 -0.61
C LYS A 54 -1.40 18.71 0.34
N GLY A 55 -2.14 18.71 1.45
CA GLY A 55 -2.04 19.78 2.46
C GLY A 55 -0.65 19.84 3.12
N SER A 56 0.03 18.70 3.28
CA SER A 56 1.40 18.68 3.81
C SER A 56 2.43 19.22 2.80
N PHE A 57 2.22 18.96 1.51
CA PHE A 57 3.05 19.48 0.43
C PHE A 57 2.96 21.01 0.35
N GLU A 58 1.75 21.55 0.39
CA GLU A 58 1.49 22.99 0.41
C GLU A 58 2.09 23.67 1.65
N ARG A 59 2.06 23.01 2.81
CA ARG A 59 2.54 23.58 4.08
C ARG A 59 4.06 23.55 4.25
N TYR A 60 4.72 22.48 3.83
CA TYR A 60 6.13 22.25 4.16
C TYR A 60 7.09 22.37 2.97
N GLY A 61 6.57 22.33 1.73
CA GLY A 61 7.38 22.23 0.53
C GLY A 61 8.03 20.85 0.33
N ALA A 62 8.56 20.62 -0.87
CA ALA A 62 9.04 19.31 -1.33
C ALA A 62 10.08 18.65 -0.41
N GLY A 63 11.22 19.32 -0.15
CA GLY A 63 12.34 18.71 0.58
C GLY A 63 11.99 18.35 2.03
N LYS A 64 11.35 19.29 2.75
CA LYS A 64 10.93 19.06 4.14
C LYS A 64 9.84 18.00 4.25
N LEU A 65 8.93 17.91 3.27
CA LEU A 65 7.93 16.84 3.21
C LEU A 65 8.61 15.48 3.05
N VAL A 66 9.49 15.32 2.06
CA VAL A 66 10.19 14.05 1.82
C VAL A 66 11.00 13.63 3.04
N GLY A 67 11.74 14.56 3.67
CA GLY A 67 12.49 14.26 4.89
C GLY A 67 11.61 13.82 6.05
N LYS A 68 10.45 14.44 6.25
CA LYS A 68 9.47 14.02 7.27
C LYS A 68 8.91 12.63 6.98
N ARG A 69 8.53 12.36 5.73
CA ARG A 69 7.99 11.06 5.31
C ARG A 69 9.02 9.95 5.38
N ALA A 70 10.28 10.24 5.04
CA ALA A 70 11.39 9.31 5.20
C ALA A 70 11.51 8.88 6.66
N LYS A 71 11.54 9.83 7.60
CA LYS A 71 11.58 9.52 9.03
C LYS A 71 10.34 8.73 9.49
N GLN A 72 9.16 9.11 9.02
CA GLN A 72 7.91 8.47 9.41
C GLN A 72 7.76 7.03 8.88
N LEU A 73 8.33 6.71 7.72
CA LEU A 73 8.10 5.44 7.03
C LEU A 73 9.33 4.52 7.05
N LEU A 74 10.52 5.05 6.76
CA LEU A 74 11.73 4.25 6.66
C LEU A 74 12.30 3.88 8.03
N ILE A 75 12.22 4.77 9.04
CA ILE A 75 12.70 4.43 10.38
C ILE A 75 11.89 3.26 10.98
N PRO A 76 10.54 3.27 10.96
CA PRO A 76 9.77 2.11 11.40
C PRO A 76 10.02 0.86 10.56
N THR A 77 10.28 1.01 9.26
CA THR A 77 10.65 -0.14 8.40
C THR A 77 11.90 -0.83 8.92
N VAL A 78 12.98 -0.07 9.14
CA VAL A 78 14.25 -0.62 9.65
C VAL A 78 14.09 -1.14 11.08
N GLY A 79 13.39 -0.40 11.94
CA GLY A 79 13.13 -0.79 13.32
C GLY A 79 12.38 -2.12 13.41
N TRP A 80 11.34 -2.31 12.60
CA TRP A 80 10.55 -3.54 12.60
C TRP A 80 11.29 -4.70 11.96
N ALA A 81 12.08 -4.46 10.91
CA ALA A 81 12.96 -5.48 10.34
C ALA A 81 13.97 -6.00 11.39
N LEU A 82 14.52 -5.10 12.21
CA LEU A 82 15.41 -5.46 13.30
C LEU A 82 14.68 -6.31 14.36
N VAL A 83 13.52 -5.85 14.84
CA VAL A 83 12.71 -6.59 15.82
C VAL A 83 12.38 -8.00 15.33
N LEU A 84 11.90 -8.13 14.08
CA LEU A 84 11.57 -9.43 13.49
C LEU A 84 12.80 -10.33 13.35
N THR A 85 13.96 -9.76 13.01
CA THR A 85 15.21 -10.54 12.94
C THR A 85 15.65 -11.01 14.32
N ILE A 86 15.50 -10.19 15.36
CA ILE A 86 15.79 -10.59 16.75
C ILE A 86 14.87 -11.73 17.18
N ILE A 87 13.57 -11.66 16.85
CA ILE A 87 12.62 -12.74 17.14
C ILE A 87 13.04 -14.04 16.44
N ASP A 88 13.37 -13.99 15.15
CA ASP A 88 13.84 -15.16 14.38
C ASP A 88 15.09 -15.76 15.04
N VAL A 89 16.06 -14.94 15.48
CA VAL A 89 17.26 -15.40 16.19
C VAL A 89 16.93 -16.07 17.53
N VAL A 90 16.06 -15.47 18.33
CA VAL A 90 15.65 -16.03 19.64
C VAL A 90 14.96 -17.37 19.46
N LEU A 91 14.05 -17.49 18.47
CA LEU A 91 13.35 -18.74 18.18
C LEU A 91 14.34 -19.84 17.78
N ASN A 92 15.30 -19.54 16.90
CA ASN A 92 16.33 -20.51 16.50
C ASN A 92 17.18 -20.99 17.68
N VAL A 93 17.52 -20.10 18.62
CA VAL A 93 18.24 -20.50 19.84
C VAL A 93 17.39 -21.46 20.70
N LEU A 94 16.08 -21.20 20.81
CA LEU A 94 15.16 -22.06 21.56
C LEU A 94 14.90 -23.41 20.88
N THR A 95 14.97 -23.49 19.56
CA THR A 95 14.81 -24.73 18.78
C THR A 95 16.12 -25.46 18.53
N HIS A 96 17.23 -24.99 19.11
CA HIS A 96 18.58 -25.53 18.92
C HIS A 96 19.09 -25.50 17.46
N GLU A 97 18.61 -24.53 16.68
CA GLU A 97 19.10 -24.26 15.33
C GLU A 97 20.32 -23.33 15.33
N SER A 98 21.22 -23.52 14.37
CA SER A 98 22.44 -22.71 14.27
C SER A 98 22.17 -21.37 13.58
N ASN A 99 22.63 -20.28 14.19
CA ASN A 99 22.61 -18.94 13.59
C ASN A 99 24.01 -18.54 13.11
N SER A 100 24.19 -18.36 11.80
CA SER A 100 25.41 -17.76 11.24
C SER A 100 25.24 -16.24 11.05
N VAL A 101 26.34 -15.49 11.12
CA VAL A 101 26.31 -14.03 10.91
C VAL A 101 25.78 -13.67 9.52
N SER A 102 26.15 -14.46 8.50
CA SER A 102 25.65 -14.28 7.14
C SER A 102 24.14 -14.52 7.02
N TRP A 103 23.61 -15.50 7.75
CA TRP A 103 22.16 -15.75 7.80
C TRP A 103 21.42 -14.60 8.46
N ILE A 104 21.90 -14.09 9.61
CA ILE A 104 21.29 -12.95 10.31
C ILE A 104 21.28 -11.71 9.41
N ALA A 105 22.42 -11.38 8.80
CA ALA A 105 22.55 -10.24 7.89
C ALA A 105 21.63 -10.40 6.66
N GLY A 106 21.60 -11.60 6.08
CA GLY A 106 20.70 -11.92 4.97
C GLY A 106 19.22 -11.79 5.35
N ARG A 107 18.84 -12.26 6.55
CA ARG A 107 17.46 -12.17 7.04
C ARG A 107 17.04 -10.73 7.27
N PHE A 108 17.88 -9.94 7.95
CA PHE A 108 17.62 -8.51 8.15
C PHE A 108 17.47 -7.76 6.82
N LEU A 109 18.37 -8.02 5.85
CA LEU A 109 18.29 -7.42 4.52
C LEU A 109 17.01 -7.84 3.80
N SER A 110 16.67 -9.12 3.83
CA SER A 110 15.44 -9.67 3.25
C SER A 110 14.19 -9.00 3.84
N ARG A 111 14.08 -8.89 5.17
CA ARG A 111 12.95 -8.20 5.83
C ARG A 111 12.86 -6.73 5.41
N THR A 112 14.02 -6.06 5.33
CA THR A 112 14.10 -4.63 4.99
C THR A 112 13.78 -4.37 3.52
N VAL A 113 14.22 -5.24 2.60
CA VAL A 113 14.07 -5.06 1.15
C VAL A 113 12.77 -5.66 0.62
N SER A 114 12.31 -6.78 1.16
CA SER A 114 11.14 -7.50 0.67
C SER A 114 9.94 -7.33 1.62
N ASP A 115 9.95 -7.91 2.81
CA ASP A 115 8.75 -8.12 3.63
C ASP A 115 7.97 -6.85 3.97
N LEU A 116 8.66 -5.80 4.40
CA LEU A 116 8.03 -4.53 4.80
C LEU A 116 7.79 -3.60 3.61
N TRP A 117 7.39 -4.17 2.47
CA TRP A 117 7.20 -3.48 1.18
C TRP A 117 6.27 -2.28 1.25
N PHE A 118 5.17 -2.37 2.02
CA PHE A 118 4.11 -1.37 2.02
C PHE A 118 4.59 0.03 2.43
N LEU A 119 5.37 0.13 3.52
CA LEU A 119 5.88 1.42 3.99
C LEU A 119 6.81 2.08 2.96
N LYS A 120 7.61 1.27 2.26
CA LYS A 120 8.47 1.74 1.17
C LYS A 120 7.65 2.14 -0.06
N ALA A 121 6.61 1.39 -0.42
CA ALA A 121 5.71 1.74 -1.52
C ALA A 121 5.10 3.13 -1.30
N MET A 122 4.61 3.39 -0.09
CA MET A 122 4.05 4.68 0.32
C MET A 122 5.07 5.81 0.29
N PHE A 123 6.32 5.54 0.68
CA PHE A 123 7.42 6.50 0.60
C PHE A 123 7.81 6.80 -0.85
N ILE A 124 7.96 5.77 -1.70
CA ILE A 124 8.26 5.92 -3.12
C ILE A 124 7.16 6.71 -3.82
N ALA A 125 5.89 6.40 -3.56
CA ALA A 125 4.76 7.15 -4.11
C ALA A 125 4.81 8.64 -3.71
N CYS A 126 5.17 8.94 -2.46
CA CYS A 126 5.41 10.31 -2.03
C CYS A 126 6.53 10.99 -2.85
N VAL A 127 7.67 10.32 -3.04
CA VAL A 127 8.80 10.87 -3.81
C VAL A 127 8.41 11.12 -5.26
N VAL A 128 7.72 10.18 -5.90
CA VAL A 128 7.26 10.32 -7.29
C VAL A 128 6.30 11.50 -7.43
N VAL A 129 5.30 11.62 -6.56
CA VAL A 129 4.35 12.75 -6.62
C VAL A 129 5.07 14.09 -6.37
N VAL A 130 6.00 14.15 -5.42
CA VAL A 130 6.82 15.35 -5.19
C VAL A 130 7.65 15.70 -6.42
N PHE A 131 8.22 14.70 -7.10
CA PHE A 131 8.96 14.90 -8.34
C PHE A 131 8.07 15.48 -9.43
N ILE A 132 6.87 14.91 -9.64
CA ILE A 132 5.90 15.40 -10.64
C ILE A 132 5.47 16.83 -10.34
N GLU A 133 5.15 17.15 -9.08
CA GLU A 133 4.71 18.51 -8.72
C GLU A 133 5.84 19.54 -8.83
N LYS A 134 7.09 19.15 -8.56
CA LYS A 134 8.23 20.07 -8.61
C LYS A 134 8.79 20.27 -10.02
N TYR A 135 8.96 19.19 -10.78
CA TYR A 135 9.68 19.21 -12.05
C TYR A 135 8.75 19.16 -13.25
N CYS A 136 7.59 18.49 -13.13
CA CYS A 136 6.59 18.40 -14.18
C CYS A 136 5.40 19.36 -13.95
N LYS A 137 5.55 20.34 -13.05
CA LYS A 137 4.55 21.36 -12.71
C LYS A 137 3.16 20.80 -12.37
N GLY A 138 3.08 19.54 -11.96
CA GLY A 138 1.82 18.89 -11.62
C GLY A 138 0.88 18.64 -12.81
N HIS A 139 1.36 18.58 -14.06
CA HIS A 139 0.52 18.30 -15.24
C HIS A 139 -0.22 16.95 -15.11
N TRP A 140 -1.53 16.94 -15.32
CA TRP A 140 -2.37 15.74 -15.25
C TRP A 140 -1.88 14.60 -16.15
N LEU A 141 -1.38 14.93 -17.34
CA LEU A 141 -0.85 13.92 -18.26
C LEU A 141 0.34 13.15 -17.67
N THR A 142 1.19 13.79 -16.86
CA THR A 142 2.31 13.11 -16.20
C THR A 142 1.82 12.07 -15.20
N TYR A 143 0.71 12.32 -14.49
CA TYR A 143 0.12 11.35 -13.57
C TYR A 143 -0.44 10.13 -14.32
N ILE A 144 -1.09 10.35 -15.47
CA ILE A 144 -1.56 9.26 -16.34
C ILE A 144 -0.36 8.45 -16.83
N ILE A 145 0.65 9.11 -17.41
CA ILE A 145 1.84 8.44 -17.95
C ILE A 145 2.52 7.62 -16.85
N CYS A 146 2.79 8.20 -15.69
CA CYS A 146 3.41 7.47 -14.58
C CYS A 146 2.55 6.30 -14.10
N SER A 147 1.22 6.42 -14.12
CA SER A 147 0.32 5.32 -13.77
C SER A 147 0.39 4.20 -14.82
N LEU A 148 0.44 4.53 -16.12
CA LEU A 148 0.57 3.54 -17.20
C LEU A 148 1.95 2.88 -17.22
N LEU A 149 3.01 3.60 -16.87
CA LEU A 149 4.36 3.03 -16.77
C LEU A 149 4.47 1.96 -15.66
N THR A 150 3.54 1.91 -14.71
CA THR A 150 3.54 0.87 -13.67
C THR A 150 3.33 -0.54 -14.22
N PHE A 151 2.63 -0.69 -15.36
CA PHE A 151 2.43 -1.98 -16.04
C PHE A 151 3.73 -2.54 -16.67
N LEU A 152 4.77 -1.72 -16.77
CA LEU A 152 6.09 -2.11 -17.28
C LEU A 152 7.07 -2.46 -16.16
N LEU A 153 6.67 -2.32 -14.89
CA LEU A 153 7.55 -2.62 -13.76
C LEU A 153 7.69 -4.13 -13.58
N PRO A 154 8.91 -4.66 -13.48
CA PRO A 154 9.13 -6.10 -13.35
C PRO A 154 8.57 -6.62 -12.02
N SER A 155 8.16 -7.89 -11.97
CA SER A 155 7.65 -8.54 -10.75
C SER A 155 8.73 -8.95 -9.74
N ILE A 156 9.93 -8.36 -9.85
CA ILE A 156 11.08 -8.66 -8.99
C ILE A 156 11.08 -7.68 -7.80
N TYR A 157 11.49 -8.13 -6.60
CA TYR A 157 11.65 -7.26 -5.41
C TYR A 157 10.45 -6.37 -5.07
N ASN A 158 9.22 -6.85 -5.30
CA ASN A 158 7.96 -6.14 -5.02
C ASN A 158 7.72 -4.86 -5.85
N PHE A 159 8.43 -4.65 -6.98
CA PHE A 159 8.20 -3.49 -7.84
C PHE A 159 6.77 -3.46 -8.42
N ASN A 160 6.18 -4.62 -8.71
CA ASN A 160 4.77 -4.76 -9.09
C ASN A 160 3.83 -4.22 -8.00
N LEU A 161 4.11 -4.51 -6.71
CA LEU A 161 3.31 -4.00 -5.59
C LEU A 161 3.40 -2.48 -5.50
N TYR A 162 4.59 -1.91 -5.72
CA TYR A 162 4.78 -0.46 -5.73
C TYR A 162 4.02 0.20 -6.88
N GLY A 163 4.07 -0.44 -8.06
CA GLY A 163 3.32 -0.06 -9.24
C GLY A 163 1.82 -0.06 -8.99
N PHE A 164 1.29 -1.11 -8.36
CA PHE A 164 -0.13 -1.21 -8.04
C PHE A 164 -0.59 -0.08 -7.11
N MET A 165 0.19 0.29 -6.09
CA MET A 165 -0.21 1.32 -5.11
C MET A 165 -0.14 2.75 -5.66
N LEU A 166 0.74 3.01 -6.62
CA LEU A 166 1.09 4.35 -7.08
C LEU A 166 -0.11 5.11 -7.70
N PRO A 167 -0.92 4.53 -8.62
CA PRO A 167 -2.08 5.21 -9.19
C PRO A 167 -3.10 5.64 -8.14
N PHE A 168 -3.37 4.81 -7.13
CA PHE A 168 -4.31 5.14 -6.07
C PHE A 168 -3.80 6.30 -5.20
N PHE A 169 -2.51 6.31 -4.88
CA PHE A 169 -1.89 7.41 -4.15
C PHE A 169 -1.97 8.73 -4.95
N MET A 170 -1.63 8.67 -6.23
CA MET A 170 -1.72 9.78 -7.18
C MET A 170 -3.14 10.34 -7.29
N LEU A 171 -4.13 9.46 -7.46
CA LEU A 171 -5.54 9.79 -7.51
C LEU A 171 -5.97 10.54 -6.25
N GLY A 172 -5.59 10.02 -5.08
CA GLY A 172 -5.86 10.67 -3.80
C GLY A 172 -5.30 12.09 -3.74
N PHE A 173 -4.04 12.27 -4.13
CA PHE A 173 -3.38 13.59 -4.12
C PHE A 173 -4.09 14.62 -5.02
N LYS A 174 -4.49 14.22 -6.24
CA LYS A 174 -5.25 15.10 -7.15
C LYS A 174 -6.68 15.35 -6.68
N ALA A 175 -7.35 14.33 -6.15
CA ALA A 175 -8.68 14.47 -5.57
C ALA A 175 -8.71 15.50 -4.45
N SER A 176 -7.66 15.59 -3.62
CA SER A 176 -7.56 16.63 -2.59
C SER A 176 -7.47 18.05 -3.17
N GLY A 177 -6.79 18.24 -4.30
CA GLY A 177 -6.73 19.55 -4.97
C GLY A 177 -8.09 19.95 -5.53
N LEU A 178 -8.73 19.03 -6.27
CA LEU A 178 -10.05 19.25 -6.86
C LEU A 178 -11.13 19.50 -5.81
N ALA A 179 -11.10 18.76 -4.69
CA ALA A 179 -12.05 18.96 -3.60
C ALA A 179 -11.90 20.32 -2.91
N LYS A 180 -10.69 20.90 -2.91
CA LYS A 180 -10.40 22.23 -2.35
C LYS A 180 -10.86 23.35 -3.28
N GLU A 181 -10.71 23.14 -4.60
CA GLU A 181 -11.12 24.09 -5.64
C GLU A 181 -12.64 24.09 -5.87
N LYS A 182 -13.22 22.89 -5.99
CA LYS A 182 -14.66 22.65 -6.14
C LYS A 182 -15.26 22.24 -4.81
N SER A 183 -15.42 23.20 -3.90
CA SER A 183 -16.17 23.00 -2.65
C SER A 183 -17.69 22.99 -2.91
N GLU A 184 -18.14 22.15 -3.83
CA GLU A 184 -19.57 21.88 -3.97
C GLU A 184 -19.96 20.81 -2.96
N LYS A 185 -20.70 21.22 -1.93
CA LYS A 185 -21.27 20.28 -0.97
C LYS A 185 -22.33 19.45 -1.68
N LEU A 186 -21.99 18.21 -2.01
CA LEU A 186 -22.99 17.25 -2.45
C LEU A 186 -24.06 17.10 -1.36
N ASP A 187 -25.34 17.12 -1.74
CA ASP A 187 -26.45 16.93 -0.81
C ASP A 187 -26.36 15.57 -0.09
N ARG A 188 -26.88 15.49 1.14
CA ARG A 188 -26.83 14.28 1.97
C ARG A 188 -27.43 13.07 1.26
N ASN A 189 -28.55 13.22 0.58
CA ASN A 189 -29.21 12.08 -0.08
C ASN A 189 -28.37 11.58 -1.26
N LYS A 190 -27.78 12.51 -2.03
CA LYS A 190 -26.87 12.15 -3.12
C LYS A 190 -25.61 11.43 -2.61
N ARG A 191 -25.05 11.84 -1.45
CA ARG A 191 -23.92 11.13 -0.83
C ARG A 191 -24.29 9.71 -0.42
N ILE A 192 -25.46 9.53 0.18
CA ILE A 192 -25.97 8.21 0.57
C ILE A 192 -26.17 7.34 -0.66
N CYS A 193 -26.79 7.86 -1.73
CA CYS A 193 -26.98 7.12 -2.97
C CYS A 193 -25.65 6.71 -3.62
N VAL A 194 -24.66 7.63 -3.67
CA VAL A 194 -23.32 7.30 -4.19
C VAL A 194 -22.66 6.23 -3.32
N PHE A 195 -22.71 6.37 -1.99
CA PHE A 195 -22.14 5.39 -1.07
C PHE A 195 -22.76 4.00 -1.25
N ILE A 196 -24.10 3.92 -1.23
CA ILE A 196 -24.83 2.65 -1.45
C ILE A 196 -24.49 2.08 -2.82
N GLY A 197 -24.50 2.90 -3.88
CA GLY A 197 -24.15 2.46 -5.23
C GLY A 197 -22.74 1.89 -5.31
N THR A 198 -21.75 2.55 -4.69
CA THR A 198 -20.36 2.04 -4.63
C THR A 198 -20.25 0.77 -3.79
N LEU A 199 -21.02 0.65 -2.71
CA LEU A 199 -21.03 -0.53 -1.86
C LEU A 199 -21.63 -1.74 -2.59
N VAL A 200 -22.76 -1.55 -3.27
CA VAL A 200 -23.40 -2.60 -4.08
C VAL A 200 -22.49 -3.03 -5.21
N LEU A 201 -21.88 -2.08 -5.93
CA LEU A 201 -20.91 -2.39 -6.97
C LEU A 201 -19.72 -3.18 -6.41
N TYR A 202 -19.20 -2.78 -5.25
CA TYR A 202 -18.10 -3.48 -4.61
C TYR A 202 -18.48 -4.92 -4.21
N ILE A 203 -19.67 -5.14 -3.66
CA ILE A 203 -20.18 -6.48 -3.34
C ILE A 203 -20.29 -7.33 -4.61
N ILE A 204 -20.79 -6.77 -5.72
CA ILE A 204 -20.87 -7.48 -7.00
C ILE A 204 -19.46 -7.86 -7.47
N LEU A 205 -18.50 -6.93 -7.45
CA LEU A 205 -17.11 -7.21 -7.83
C LEU A 205 -16.45 -8.26 -6.94
N LEU A 206 -16.79 -8.30 -5.65
CA LEU A 206 -16.29 -9.31 -4.72
C LEU A 206 -16.73 -10.73 -5.09
N LEU A 207 -17.89 -10.92 -5.73
CA LEU A 207 -18.33 -12.24 -6.21
C LEU A 207 -17.42 -12.77 -7.33
N PHE A 208 -16.72 -11.88 -8.03
CA PHE A 208 -15.75 -12.20 -9.09
C PHE A 208 -14.30 -12.05 -8.60
N PHE A 209 -14.07 -11.89 -7.30
CA PHE A 209 -12.74 -11.69 -6.74
C PHE A 209 -12.11 -13.05 -6.38
N TYR A 210 -11.22 -13.50 -7.25
CA TYR A 210 -10.49 -14.75 -7.11
C TYR A 210 -9.04 -14.51 -6.70
N ARG A 211 -8.31 -15.59 -6.42
CA ARG A 211 -6.91 -15.56 -6.01
C ARG A 211 -6.05 -14.70 -6.93
N ASP A 212 -6.28 -14.68 -8.23
CA ASP A 212 -5.44 -13.94 -9.19
C ASP A 212 -5.71 -12.44 -9.23
N ASN A 213 -6.69 -11.96 -8.45
CA ASN A 213 -7.02 -10.54 -8.34
C ASN A 213 -6.36 -9.85 -7.14
N TYR A 214 -5.73 -10.61 -6.24
CA TYR A 214 -5.02 -10.02 -5.11
C TYR A 214 -3.75 -9.32 -5.58
N ILE A 215 -3.43 -8.17 -4.98
CA ILE A 215 -2.20 -7.43 -5.27
C ILE A 215 -0.92 -8.30 -5.24
N TYR A 216 -0.89 -9.36 -4.43
CA TYR A 216 0.25 -10.26 -4.28
C TYR A 216 0.42 -11.30 -5.39
N THR A 217 -0.64 -11.58 -6.13
CA THR A 217 -0.72 -12.65 -7.14
C THR A 217 -1.08 -12.10 -8.52
N THR A 218 -1.70 -10.91 -8.60
CA THR A 218 -2.01 -10.25 -9.85
C THR A 218 -0.72 -9.97 -10.62
N GLU A 219 -0.63 -10.54 -11.81
CA GLU A 219 0.44 -10.28 -12.79
C GLU A 219 0.21 -8.94 -13.48
N LEU A 220 0.33 -7.84 -12.73
CA LEU A 220 0.17 -6.50 -13.28
C LEU A 220 1.26 -6.17 -14.33
N SER A 221 2.41 -6.85 -14.28
CA SER A 221 3.52 -6.63 -15.18
C SER A 221 3.32 -7.36 -16.51
N VAL A 222 3.45 -6.63 -17.62
CA VAL A 222 3.52 -7.21 -18.97
C VAL A 222 4.90 -7.86 -19.22
N ILE A 223 5.90 -7.50 -18.43
CA ILE A 223 7.30 -7.97 -18.56
C ILE A 223 7.57 -9.00 -17.46
N GLY A 224 7.81 -10.25 -17.86
CA GLY A 224 8.13 -11.35 -16.93
C GLY A 224 6.94 -12.07 -16.31
N ALA A 225 5.74 -11.96 -16.91
CA ALA A 225 4.66 -12.90 -16.66
C ALA A 225 5.07 -14.27 -17.24
N GLU A 226 5.48 -15.20 -16.38
CA GLU A 226 5.59 -16.61 -16.75
C GLU A 226 4.17 -17.15 -16.91
N LYS A 227 3.74 -17.37 -18.15
CA LYS A 227 2.51 -18.11 -18.47
C LYS A 227 2.63 -19.58 -18.09
#